data_AF-A0A382RHG2-F1
#
_entry.id   AF-A0A382RHG2-F1
#
_cell.length_a   1.000
_cell.length_b   1.000
_cell.length_c   1.000
_cell.angle_alpha   90.00
_cell.angle_beta   90.00
_cell.angle_gamma   90.00
#
_symmetry.space_group_name_H-M   'P 1'
#
loop_
_entity.id
_entity.type
_entity.pdbx_description
1 polymer ?
#
loop_
_entity_poly.entity_id
_entity_poly.type
_entity_poly.pdbx_seq_one_letter_code
_entity_poly.pdbx_strand_id
1 'polypeptide(L)'
;MCGIVGLVSKRAVNQDLYDALTVLQHRGQDASGIMTDDKGVLCLRKSNGLVTDVFSEKHMLRLQGNMGIGHVRYPTAGSLSSIEAQP
;
A
#
# COMPACT_ATOMS: atom_id res chain seq x y z
N MET A 1 5.51 -7.45 13.22
CA MET A 1 6.12 -6.09 13.12
C MET A 1 5.91 -5.62 11.70
N CYS A 2 5.28 -4.46 11.49
CA CYS A 2 4.84 -3.97 10.18
C CYS A 2 5.97 -3.92 9.12
N GLY A 3 5.56 -3.88 7.84
CA GLY A 3 6.46 -3.70 6.69
C GLY A 3 6.19 -2.39 5.98
N ILE A 4 7.25 -1.74 5.49
CA ILE A 4 7.17 -0.50 4.70
C ILE A 4 7.98 -0.67 3.41
N VAL A 5 7.54 -0.01 2.34
CA VAL A 5 8.27 0.12 1.09
C VAL A 5 8.14 1.54 0.56
N GLY A 6 9.18 2.05 -0.08
CA GLY A 6 9.15 3.30 -0.82
C GLY A 6 9.88 3.12 -2.15
N LEU A 7 9.34 3.71 -3.21
CA LEU A 7 9.90 3.61 -4.56
C LEU A 7 9.86 4.97 -5.25
N VAL A 8 10.96 5.32 -5.92
CA VAL A 8 11.07 6.50 -6.79
C VAL A 8 11.68 6.03 -8.10
N SER A 9 11.02 6.34 -9.22
CA SER A 9 11.37 5.80 -10.52
C SER A 9 11.08 6.79 -11.65
N LYS A 10 11.52 6.44 -12.86
CA LYS A 10 11.13 7.13 -14.10
C LYS A 10 9.89 6.51 -14.75
N ARG A 11 9.39 5.38 -14.23
CA ARG A 11 8.19 4.67 -14.68
C ARG A 11 7.14 4.59 -13.56
N ALA A 12 5.93 4.15 -13.90
CA ALA A 12 4.87 3.92 -12.91
C ALA A 12 5.31 2.92 -11.84
N VAL A 13 4.96 3.17 -10.57
CA VAL A 13 5.48 2.41 -9.42
C VAL A 13 4.45 1.53 -8.72
N ASN A 14 3.17 1.65 -9.09
CA ASN A 14 2.07 0.95 -8.41
C ASN A 14 2.25 -0.57 -8.37
N GLN A 15 2.58 -1.21 -9.49
CA GLN A 15 2.79 -2.66 -9.54
C GLN A 15 4.02 -3.08 -8.74
N ASP A 16 5.14 -2.35 -8.89
CA ASP A 16 6.38 -2.64 -8.15
C ASP A 16 6.16 -2.51 -6.63
N LEU A 17 5.35 -1.54 -6.17
CA LEU A 17 4.95 -1.40 -4.76
C LEU A 17 4.06 -2.56 -4.29
N TYR A 18 3.07 -2.97 -5.09
CA TYR A 18 2.20 -4.10 -4.79
C TYR A 18 3.02 -5.40 -4.64
N ASP A 19 3.89 -5.70 -5.61
CA ASP A 19 4.72 -6.91 -5.60
C ASP A 19 5.65 -6.94 -4.39
N ALA A 20 6.28 -5.80 -4.08
CA ALA A 20 7.12 -5.66 -2.89
C ALA A 20 6.33 -5.90 -1.59
N LEU A 21 5.11 -5.35 -1.47
CA LEU A 21 4.25 -5.59 -0.32
C LEU A 21 3.81 -7.06 -0.20
N THR A 22 3.56 -7.75 -1.31
CA THR A 22 3.25 -9.20 -1.29
C THR A 22 4.42 -10.00 -0.71
N VAL A 23 5.66 -9.67 -1.06
CA VAL A 23 6.85 -10.32 -0.47
C VAL A 23 7.00 -9.95 1.02
N LEU A 24 6.65 -8.72 1.40
CA LEU A 24 6.65 -8.26 2.79
C LEU A 24 5.41 -8.68 3.60
N GLN A 25 4.45 -9.41 3.03
CA GLN A 25 3.17 -9.74 3.68
C GLN A 25 3.34 -10.48 5.01
N HIS A 26 4.42 -11.25 5.17
CA HIS A 26 4.76 -11.93 6.43
C HIS A 26 4.98 -10.95 7.61
N ARG A 27 5.21 -9.67 7.34
CA ARG A 27 5.39 -8.62 8.35
C ARG A 27 4.07 -8.08 8.90
N GLY A 28 2.96 -8.25 8.19
CA GLY A 28 1.65 -7.77 8.63
C GLY A 28 0.54 -8.25 7.72
N GLN A 29 -0.54 -8.78 8.29
CA GLN A 29 -1.67 -9.37 7.55
C GLN A 29 -3.01 -8.69 7.87
N ASP A 30 -2.99 -7.66 8.70
CA ASP A 30 -4.19 -7.03 9.25
C ASP A 30 -4.73 -5.91 8.36
N ALA A 31 -3.84 -5.12 7.76
CA ALA A 31 -4.20 -4.07 6.82
C ALA A 31 -3.08 -3.80 5.82
N SER A 32 -3.44 -3.22 4.67
CA SER A 32 -2.49 -2.87 3.62
C SER A 32 -2.83 -1.49 3.02
N GLY A 33 -1.80 -0.79 2.55
CA GLY A 33 -1.94 0.57 2.05
C GLY A 33 -0.86 0.93 1.02
N ILE A 34 -1.27 1.64 -0.04
CA ILE A 34 -0.38 2.25 -1.05
C ILE A 34 -0.84 3.69 -1.30
N MET A 35 0.13 4.60 -1.32
CA MET A 35 -0.03 5.97 -1.79
C MET A 35 1.02 6.28 -2.86
N THR A 36 0.58 6.90 -3.96
CA THR A 36 1.45 7.37 -5.04
C THR A 36 1.29 8.87 -5.25
N ASP A 37 2.30 9.50 -5.85
CA ASP A 37 2.24 10.90 -6.29
C ASP A 37 2.25 10.98 -7.81
N ASP A 38 1.16 11.49 -8.38
CA ASP A 38 1.06 11.86 -9.79
C ASP A 38 1.21 13.37 -9.93
N LYS A 39 2.46 13.83 -10.10
CA LYS A 39 2.79 15.24 -10.37
C LYS A 39 2.23 16.21 -9.31
N GLY A 40 2.29 15.85 -8.04
CA GLY A 40 1.77 16.63 -6.92
C GLY A 40 0.35 16.24 -6.49
N VAL A 41 -0.31 15.31 -7.18
CA VAL A 41 -1.62 14.76 -6.78
C VAL A 41 -1.42 13.41 -6.10
N LEU A 42 -1.77 13.35 -4.81
CA LEU A 42 -1.68 12.11 -4.04
C LEU A 42 -2.86 11.18 -4.34
N CYS A 43 -2.55 9.96 -4.76
CA CYS A 43 -3.53 8.89 -4.98
C CYS A 43 -3.37 7.83 -3.88
N LEU A 44 -4.45 7.55 -3.14
CA LEU A 44 -4.43 6.65 -1.98
C LEU A 44 -5.40 5.47 -2.15
N ARG A 45 -4.94 4.27 -1.79
CA ARG A 45 -5.80 3.14 -1.48
C ARG A 45 -5.29 2.43 -0.23
N LYS A 46 -6.16 2.31 0.77
CA LYS A 46 -5.92 1.53 1.98
C LYS A 46 -7.17 0.83 2.49
N SER A 47 -7.00 -0.30 3.17
CA SER A 47 -8.07 -1.05 3.84
C SER A 47 -7.48 -2.12 4.76
N ASN A 48 -8.31 -2.69 5.63
CA ASN A 48 -8.00 -3.95 6.30
C ASN A 48 -7.89 -5.10 5.28
N GLY A 49 -7.04 -6.08 5.57
CA GLY A 49 -6.83 -7.27 4.77
C GLY A 49 -5.44 -7.39 4.13
N LEU A 50 -5.24 -8.52 3.46
CA LEU A 50 -4.03 -8.85 2.73
C LEU A 50 -3.87 -7.93 1.51
N VAL A 51 -2.65 -7.80 1.01
CA VAL A 51 -2.32 -6.99 -0.17
C VAL A 51 -3.19 -7.42 -1.37
N THR A 52 -3.36 -8.74 -1.57
CA THR A 52 -4.18 -9.31 -2.65
C THR A 52 -5.66 -8.94 -2.58
N ASP A 53 -6.18 -8.68 -1.38
CA ASP A 53 -7.60 -8.40 -1.16
C ASP A 53 -7.88 -6.89 -1.19
N VAL A 54 -6.91 -6.08 -0.75
CA VAL A 54 -7.05 -4.63 -0.64
C VAL A 54 -6.96 -3.94 -2.00
N PHE A 55 -6.11 -4.42 -2.91
CA PHE A 55 -5.84 -3.81 -4.21
C PHE A 55 -6.44 -4.64 -5.34
N SER A 56 -7.47 -4.09 -5.98
CA SER A 56 -8.08 -4.64 -7.20
C SER A 56 -7.60 -3.86 -8.41
N GLU A 57 -7.86 -4.36 -9.62
CA GLU A 57 -7.47 -3.70 -10.87
C GLU A 57 -7.92 -2.22 -10.95
N LYS A 58 -9.18 -1.93 -10.59
CA LYS A 58 -9.71 -0.54 -10.52
C LYS A 58 -8.98 0.34 -9.50
N HIS A 59 -8.38 -0.25 -8.46
CA HIS A 59 -7.57 0.50 -7.50
C HIS A 59 -6.21 0.82 -8.11
N MET A 60 -5.59 -0.16 -8.77
CA MET A 60 -4.28 -0.01 -9.41
C MET A 60 -4.28 1.04 -10.52
N LEU A 61 -5.36 1.11 -11.32
CA LEU A 61 -5.52 2.14 -12.35
C LEU A 61 -5.57 3.58 -11.80
N ARG A 62 -5.96 3.75 -10.53
CA ARG A 62 -6.02 5.06 -9.85
C ARG A 62 -4.72 5.41 -9.13
N LEU A 63 -3.88 4.44 -8.79
CA LEU A 63 -2.58 4.65 -8.15
C LEU A 63 -1.54 5.04 -9.23
N GLN A 64 -1.73 6.20 -9.85
CA GLN A 64 -0.80 6.72 -10.84
C GLN A 64 0.36 7.45 -10.17
N GLY A 65 1.49 7.55 -10.87
CA GLY A 65 2.67 8.22 -10.35
C GLY A 65 3.94 7.40 -10.49
N ASN A 66 5.07 8.10 -10.44
CA ASN A 66 6.41 7.54 -10.54
C ASN A 66 7.14 7.51 -9.19
N MET A 67 6.46 7.90 -8.12
CA MET A 67 6.91 7.71 -6.75
C MET A 67 5.75 7.33 -5.85
N GLY A 68 6.05 6.59 -4.78
CA GLY A 68 5.04 6.17 -3.83
C GLY A 68 5.62 5.37 -2.67
N ILE A 69 4.76 5.14 -1.69
CA ILE A 69 5.05 4.35 -0.50
C ILE A 69 3.94 3.33 -0.28
N GLY A 70 4.27 2.25 0.42
CA GLY A 70 3.30 1.24 0.81
C GLY A 70 3.62 0.64 2.17
N HIS A 71 2.61 0.06 2.80
CA HIS A 71 2.77 -0.58 4.10
C HIS A 71 1.80 -1.75 4.32
N VAL A 72 2.28 -2.73 5.10
CA VAL A 72 1.50 -3.85 5.63
C VAL A 72 1.52 -3.82 7.15
N ARG A 73 0.33 -3.77 7.75
CA ARG A 73 0.12 -3.63 9.19
C ARG A 73 0.10 -5.00 9.87
N TYR A 74 0.89 -5.14 10.93
CA TYR A 74 0.73 -6.22 11.89
C TYR A 74 -0.31 -5.82 12.94
N PRO A 75 -1.20 -6.73 13.39
CA PRO A 75 -2.18 -6.39 14.40
C PRO A 75 -1.51 -5.85 15.68
N THR A 76 -1.89 -4.65 16.10
CA THR A 76 -1.50 -4.08 17.39
C THR A 76 -2.76 -3.87 18.24
N ALA A 77 -2.61 -3.96 19.56
CA ALA A 77 -3.73 -3.73 20.47
C ALA A 77 -4.38 -2.36 20.16
N GLY A 78 -5.69 -2.37 19.91
CA GLY A 78 -6.48 -1.16 19.60
C GLY A 78 -6.71 -0.86 18.12
N SER A 79 -6.02 -1.53 17.18
CA SER A 79 -6.11 -1.19 15.75
C SER A 79 -7.07 -2.12 14.99
N LEU A 80 -8.37 -1.81 14.99
CA LEU A 80 -9.39 -2.60 14.28
C LEU A 80 -9.95 -1.88 13.06
N SER A 81 -9.80 -0.55 12.99
CA SER A 81 -10.40 0.25 11.94
C SER A 81 -9.51 0.35 10.71
N SER A 82 -10.14 0.38 9.54
CA SER A 82 -9.47 0.68 8.27
C SER A 82 -8.94 2.12 8.20
N ILE A 83 -9.48 3.02 9.03
CA ILE A 83 -8.98 4.40 9.17
C ILE A 83 -7.53 4.40 9.66
N GLU A 84 -7.18 3.44 10.51
CA GLU A 84 -5.87 3.31 11.14
C GLU A 84 -4.86 2.56 10.26
N ALA A 85 -5.24 2.14 9.05
CA ALA A 85 -4.27 1.62 8.07
C ALA A 85 -3.31 2.75 7.65
N GLN A 86 -2.04 2.42 7.41
CA GLN A 86 -0.97 3.38 7.09
C GLN A 86 -0.33 3.03 5.75
N PRO A 87 0.11 4.07 4.99
CA PRO A 87 -0.90 4.82 4.24
C PRO A 87 -1.76 3.82 3.47
#